data_AF-A0A1Q9NUB9-F1
#
_entry.id   AF-A0A1Q9NUB9-F1
#
_cell.length_a   1.000
_cell.length_b   1.000
_cell.length_c   1.000
_cell.angle_alpha   90.00
_cell.angle_beta   90.00
_cell.angle_gamma   90.00
#
_symmetry.space_group_name_H-M   'P 1'
#
loop_
_entity.id
_entity.type
_entity.pdbx_description
1 polymer ?
#
loop_
_entity_poly.entity_id
_entity_poly.type
_entity_poly.pdbx_seq_one_letter_code
_entity_poly.pdbx_strand_id
1 'polypeptide(L)'
;MENVRERFEQVEKLLFWDEDSVKASNVLLDMKDKLWFQDEDMLRYNLLKNYSAIHLYEGNTKRLKNTLSEIDNNFISNQTSENQLLFVDALISRFECLFAIGLPYPSFSQADFDMIDKAEKILESSNQLSERETKRQIAHLNLCKGILFRNKGNTDKFLDLAQKSEKCYEEIGNICGLSKVLVIIGYFYSNVLRDYDLALPYYEKSLKLLKIKENASRKAYIFLRMGNCFTNKGELDKGFEYSN
;
A
#
# COMPACT_ATOMS: atom_id res chain seq x y z
N MET A 1 4.55 11.96 -30.97
CA MET A 1 3.42 11.48 -30.17
C MET A 1 4.02 10.69 -29.03
N GLU A 2 3.77 11.11 -27.80
CA GLU A 2 4.19 10.36 -26.60
C GLU A 2 3.51 9.00 -26.64
N ASN A 3 4.26 7.93 -26.37
CA ASN A 3 3.76 6.55 -26.41
C ASN A 3 2.89 6.26 -25.16
N VAL A 4 1.82 5.48 -25.28
CA VAL A 4 0.93 5.10 -24.15
C VAL A 4 1.77 4.43 -23.06
N ARG A 5 2.78 3.66 -23.46
CA ARG A 5 3.75 3.06 -22.56
C ARG A 5 4.51 4.11 -21.74
N GLU A 6 5.03 5.15 -22.36
CA GLU A 6 5.77 6.22 -21.67
C GLU A 6 4.88 6.95 -20.67
N ARG A 7 3.60 7.14 -21.02
CA ARG A 7 2.60 7.73 -20.13
C ARG A 7 2.31 6.84 -18.91
N PHE A 8 2.20 5.53 -19.10
CA PHE A 8 2.05 4.61 -17.96
C PHE A 8 3.30 4.58 -17.08
N GLU A 9 4.50 4.52 -17.67
CA GLU A 9 5.77 4.56 -16.93
C GLU A 9 5.89 5.87 -16.13
N GLN A 10 5.42 6.99 -16.69
CA GLN A 10 5.34 8.28 -15.98
C GLN A 10 4.39 8.19 -14.78
N VAL A 11 3.19 7.62 -14.95
CA VAL A 11 2.21 7.46 -13.86
C VAL A 11 2.76 6.56 -12.76
N GLU A 12 3.38 5.44 -13.11
CA GLU A 12 3.98 4.49 -12.16
C GLU A 12 5.13 5.13 -11.39
N LYS A 13 5.95 5.95 -12.06
CA LYS A 13 6.98 6.74 -11.39
C LYS A 13 6.38 7.65 -10.32
N LEU A 14 5.35 8.39 -10.68
CA LEU A 14 4.68 9.33 -9.79
C LEU A 14 4.04 8.61 -8.59
N LEU A 15 3.40 7.47 -8.81
CA LEU A 15 2.71 6.72 -7.76
C LEU A 15 3.64 5.96 -6.83
N PHE A 16 4.68 5.32 -7.36
CA PHE A 16 5.46 4.34 -6.60
C PHE A 16 6.79 4.89 -6.08
N TRP A 17 7.26 6.04 -6.59
CA TRP A 17 8.56 6.59 -6.25
C TRP A 17 8.50 8.06 -5.82
N ASP A 18 7.69 8.88 -6.50
CA ASP A 18 7.65 10.33 -6.24
C ASP A 18 6.53 10.76 -5.27
N GLU A 19 5.62 9.84 -4.90
CA GLU A 19 4.47 10.10 -4.01
C GLU A 19 3.50 11.21 -4.47
N ASP A 20 3.37 11.41 -5.79
CA ASP A 20 2.54 12.48 -6.37
C ASP A 20 1.30 11.91 -7.05
N SER A 21 0.34 11.43 -6.24
CA SER A 21 -0.93 10.87 -6.73
C SER A 21 -1.82 11.93 -7.40
N VAL A 22 -1.63 13.22 -7.09
CA VAL A 22 -2.35 14.31 -7.77
C VAL A 22 -1.88 14.42 -9.21
N LYS A 23 -0.57 14.50 -9.45
CA LYS A 23 -0.01 14.56 -10.79
C LYS A 23 -0.24 13.27 -11.55
N ALA A 24 -0.13 12.10 -10.91
CA ALA A 24 -0.47 10.82 -11.52
C ALA A 24 -1.93 10.80 -12.03
N SER A 25 -2.88 11.25 -11.20
CA SER A 25 -4.29 11.38 -11.59
C SER A 25 -4.51 12.36 -12.74
N ASN A 26 -3.79 13.48 -12.77
CA ASN A 26 -3.88 14.44 -13.88
C ASN A 26 -3.38 13.82 -15.20
N VAL A 27 -2.29 13.06 -15.17
CA VAL A 27 -1.79 12.34 -16.35
C VAL A 27 -2.83 11.32 -16.82
N LEU A 28 -3.41 10.54 -15.90
CA LEU A 28 -4.46 9.57 -16.24
C LEU A 28 -5.73 10.26 -16.82
N LEU A 29 -6.15 11.39 -16.26
CA LEU A 29 -7.28 12.15 -16.81
C LEU A 29 -7.04 12.63 -18.24
N ASP A 30 -5.82 13.05 -18.57
CA ASP A 30 -5.42 13.40 -19.94
C ASP A 30 -5.40 12.17 -20.89
N MET A 31 -5.32 10.96 -20.35
CA MET A 31 -5.38 9.72 -21.14
C MET A 31 -6.81 9.20 -21.38
N LYS A 32 -7.76 9.55 -20.50
CA LYS A 32 -9.12 8.95 -20.40
C LYS A 32 -9.92 8.91 -21.71
N ASP A 33 -9.70 9.88 -22.60
CA ASP A 33 -10.48 10.05 -23.83
C ASP A 33 -9.63 9.84 -25.11
N LYS A 34 -8.45 9.24 -24.99
CA LYS A 34 -7.55 9.00 -26.12
C LYS A 34 -7.86 7.68 -26.82
N LEU A 35 -8.20 7.77 -28.12
CA LEU A 35 -8.79 6.76 -29.01
C LEU A 35 -7.95 5.49 -29.34
N TRP A 36 -6.84 5.22 -28.65
CA TRP A 36 -5.86 4.20 -29.05
C TRP A 36 -5.51 3.17 -27.98
N PHE A 37 -6.33 3.06 -26.93
CA PHE A 37 -6.21 1.98 -25.97
C PHE A 37 -6.62 0.64 -26.57
N GLN A 38 -5.77 -0.37 -26.41
CA GLN A 38 -6.17 -1.77 -26.53
C GLN A 38 -6.83 -2.24 -25.22
N ASP A 39 -7.43 -3.43 -25.23
CA ASP A 39 -8.12 -3.99 -24.05
C ASP A 39 -7.18 -4.09 -22.83
N GLU A 40 -5.92 -4.47 -23.02
CA GLU A 40 -4.92 -4.55 -21.95
C GLU A 40 -4.55 -3.17 -21.39
N ASP A 41 -4.43 -2.15 -22.25
CA ASP A 41 -4.13 -0.80 -21.79
C ASP A 41 -5.28 -0.23 -20.94
N MET A 42 -6.53 -0.58 -21.27
CA MET A 42 -7.69 -0.20 -20.45
C MET A 42 -7.65 -0.85 -19.07
N LEU A 43 -7.23 -2.11 -18.98
CA LEU A 43 -7.04 -2.78 -17.69
C LEU A 43 -5.95 -2.08 -16.87
N ARG A 44 -4.78 -1.81 -17.47
CA ARG A 44 -3.68 -1.10 -16.80
C ARG A 44 -4.07 0.31 -16.37
N TYR A 45 -4.76 1.06 -17.23
CA TYR A 45 -5.31 2.38 -16.92
C TYR A 45 -6.21 2.33 -15.68
N ASN A 46 -7.16 1.39 -15.66
CA ASN A 46 -8.10 1.25 -14.55
C ASN A 46 -7.40 0.88 -13.23
N LEU A 47 -6.36 0.05 -13.29
CA LEU A 47 -5.54 -0.31 -12.12
C LEU A 47 -4.80 0.91 -11.56
N LEU A 48 -4.10 1.67 -12.41
CA LEU A 48 -3.36 2.85 -11.98
C LEU A 48 -4.29 3.97 -11.49
N LYS A 49 -5.46 4.13 -12.12
CA LYS A 49 -6.52 5.05 -11.66
C LYS A 49 -7.00 4.69 -10.26
N ASN A 50 -7.27 3.41 -10.01
CA ASN A 50 -7.71 2.94 -8.70
C ASN A 50 -6.62 3.09 -7.64
N TYR A 51 -5.37 2.73 -7.98
CA TYR A 51 -4.23 2.91 -7.10
C TYR A 51 -4.07 4.39 -6.70
N SER A 52 -4.11 5.29 -7.69
CA SER A 52 -4.04 6.73 -7.43
C SER A 52 -5.20 7.22 -6.54
N ALA A 53 -6.42 6.73 -6.77
CA ALA A 53 -7.58 7.09 -5.97
C ALA A 53 -7.45 6.67 -4.49
N ILE A 54 -6.83 5.52 -4.21
CA ILE A 54 -6.58 5.08 -2.83
C ILE A 54 -5.76 6.12 -2.06
N HIS A 55 -4.67 6.60 -2.65
CA HIS A 55 -3.77 7.56 -2.00
C HIS A 55 -4.38 8.98 -1.96
N LEU A 56 -5.13 9.39 -2.99
CA LEU A 56 -5.87 10.66 -2.97
C LEU A 56 -6.97 10.70 -1.90
N TYR A 57 -7.55 9.56 -1.56
CA TYR A 57 -8.62 9.45 -0.58
C TYR A 57 -8.12 8.89 0.76
N GLU A 58 -6.81 8.86 1.00
CA GLU A 58 -6.23 8.44 2.27
C GLU A 58 -6.81 9.27 3.43
N GLY A 59 -7.38 8.59 4.43
CA GLY A 59 -8.12 9.22 5.54
C GLY A 59 -9.63 9.46 5.27
N ASN A 60 -10.12 9.27 4.04
CA ASN A 60 -11.54 9.36 3.70
C ASN A 60 -12.16 7.98 3.49
N THR A 61 -12.47 7.30 4.60
CA THR A 61 -13.03 5.94 4.61
C THR A 61 -14.28 5.77 3.75
N LYS A 62 -15.15 6.80 3.67
CA LYS A 62 -16.37 6.74 2.84
C LYS A 62 -16.03 6.67 1.35
N ARG A 63 -15.12 7.51 0.87
CA ARG A 63 -14.68 7.48 -0.53
C ARG A 63 -13.95 6.17 -0.85
N LEU A 64 -13.06 5.72 0.04
CA LEU A 64 -12.34 4.47 -0.14
C LEU A 64 -13.27 3.26 -0.23
N LYS A 65 -14.33 3.19 0.59
CA LYS A 65 -15.35 2.14 0.47
C LYS A 65 -16.08 2.15 -0.88
N ASN A 66 -16.32 3.32 -1.45
CA ASN A 66 -16.91 3.41 -2.79
C ASN A 66 -15.91 2.95 -3.87
N THR A 67 -14.64 3.32 -3.74
CA THR A 67 -13.57 2.90 -4.65
C THR A 67 -13.32 1.39 -4.60
N LEU A 68 -13.50 0.76 -3.43
CA LEU A 68 -13.30 -0.69 -3.26
C LEU A 68 -14.14 -1.52 -4.23
N SER A 69 -15.40 -1.14 -4.48
CA SER A 69 -16.25 -1.86 -5.44
C SER A 69 -15.69 -1.85 -6.87
N GLU A 70 -15.09 -0.73 -7.31
CA GLU A 70 -14.40 -0.65 -8.60
C GLU A 70 -13.13 -1.52 -8.62
N ILE A 71 -12.42 -1.57 -7.49
CA ILE A 71 -11.21 -2.39 -7.34
C ILE A 71 -11.53 -3.88 -7.37
N ASP A 72 -12.59 -4.32 -6.67
CA ASP A 72 -13.01 -5.72 -6.67
C ASP A 72 -13.43 -6.17 -8.07
N ASN A 73 -14.15 -5.33 -8.82
CA ASN A 73 -14.50 -5.61 -10.22
C ASN A 73 -13.24 -5.76 -11.09
N ASN A 74 -12.30 -4.82 -10.99
CA ASN A 74 -11.04 -4.89 -11.73
C ASN A 74 -10.21 -6.12 -11.33
N PHE A 75 -10.21 -6.49 -10.04
CA PHE A 75 -9.55 -7.69 -9.56
C PHE A 75 -10.12 -8.95 -10.22
N ILE A 76 -11.45 -9.07 -10.27
CA ILE A 76 -12.12 -10.20 -10.93
C ILE A 76 -11.77 -10.24 -12.42
N SER A 77 -11.85 -9.12 -13.13
CA SER A 77 -11.52 -9.05 -14.57
C SER A 77 -10.08 -9.44 -14.88
N ASN A 78 -9.14 -9.16 -13.96
CA ASN A 78 -7.72 -9.48 -14.17
C ASN A 78 -7.34 -10.91 -13.79
N GLN A 79 -8.21 -11.70 -13.15
CA GLN A 79 -7.91 -13.11 -12.83
C GLN A 79 -7.74 -13.98 -14.07
N THR A 80 -8.37 -13.59 -15.18
CA THR A 80 -8.35 -14.30 -16.47
C THR A 80 -7.49 -13.60 -17.52
N SER A 81 -6.76 -12.54 -17.15
CA SER A 81 -5.87 -11.82 -18.08
C SER A 81 -4.72 -12.72 -18.52
N GLU A 82 -4.35 -12.63 -19.81
CA GLU A 82 -3.13 -13.25 -20.33
C GLU A 82 -1.88 -12.63 -19.68
N ASN A 83 -1.92 -11.32 -19.43
CA ASN A 83 -0.88 -10.64 -18.67
C ASN A 83 -1.09 -10.85 -17.16
N GLN A 84 -0.38 -11.85 -16.63
CA GLN A 84 -0.45 -12.21 -15.22
C GLN A 84 0.09 -11.13 -14.26
N LEU A 85 0.86 -10.14 -14.74
CA LEU A 85 1.29 -9.02 -13.89
C LEU A 85 0.13 -8.09 -13.55
N LEU A 86 -0.87 -7.95 -14.43
CA LEU A 86 -2.06 -7.17 -14.12
C LEU A 86 -2.87 -7.80 -12.98
N PHE A 87 -2.86 -9.14 -12.86
CA PHE A 87 -3.42 -9.83 -11.70
C PHE A 87 -2.69 -9.45 -10.41
N VAL A 88 -1.35 -9.38 -10.45
CA VAL A 88 -0.54 -8.98 -9.28
C VAL A 88 -0.85 -7.53 -8.87
N ASP A 89 -0.86 -6.60 -9.82
CA ASP A 89 -1.18 -5.20 -9.54
C ASP A 89 -2.61 -5.01 -9.03
N ALA A 90 -3.57 -5.79 -9.53
CA ALA A 90 -4.95 -5.79 -9.05
C ALA A 90 -5.05 -6.32 -7.60
N LEU A 91 -4.34 -7.40 -7.29
CA LEU A 91 -4.27 -7.96 -5.94
C LEU A 91 -3.67 -6.95 -4.95
N ILE A 92 -2.54 -6.33 -5.32
CA ILE A 92 -1.88 -5.29 -4.52
C ILE A 92 -2.83 -4.11 -4.31
N SER A 93 -3.49 -3.61 -5.36
CA SER A 93 -4.44 -2.49 -5.25
C SER A 93 -5.61 -2.80 -4.31
N ARG A 94 -6.10 -4.04 -4.33
CA ARG A 94 -7.15 -4.52 -3.41
C ARG A 94 -6.69 -4.52 -1.96
N PHE A 95 -5.50 -5.08 -1.69
CA PHE A 95 -4.90 -5.05 -0.35
C PHE A 95 -4.64 -3.63 0.14
N GLU A 96 -4.12 -2.75 -0.72
CA GLU A 96 -3.89 -1.33 -0.45
C GLU A 96 -5.18 -0.61 -0.01
N CYS A 97 -6.26 -0.78 -0.77
CA CYS A 97 -7.53 -0.14 -0.44
C CYS A 97 -8.09 -0.63 0.89
N LEU A 98 -8.09 -1.95 1.12
CA LEU A 98 -8.63 -2.54 2.34
C LEU A 98 -7.82 -2.10 3.57
N PHE A 99 -6.50 -2.00 3.44
CA PHE A 99 -5.65 -1.41 4.46
C PHE A 99 -6.01 0.05 4.73
N ALA A 100 -6.17 0.88 3.70
CA ALA A 100 -6.49 2.30 3.83
C ALA A 100 -7.86 2.56 4.49
N ILE A 101 -8.84 1.66 4.31
CA ILE A 101 -10.15 1.75 4.97
C ILE A 101 -10.03 1.41 6.46
N GLY A 102 -8.98 0.68 6.87
CA GLY A 102 -8.81 0.20 8.25
C GLY A 102 -9.80 -0.89 8.64
N LEU A 103 -10.48 -1.51 7.67
CA LEU A 103 -11.32 -2.67 7.96
C LEU A 103 -10.42 -3.86 8.25
N PRO A 104 -10.71 -4.67 9.30
CA PRO A 104 -10.20 -6.03 9.31
C PRO A 104 -10.70 -6.69 8.02
N TYR A 105 -9.76 -7.23 7.23
CA TYR A 105 -10.07 -7.96 6.00
C TYR A 105 -11.25 -8.92 6.27
N PRO A 106 -12.42 -8.73 5.65
CA PRO A 106 -13.56 -9.59 5.94
C PRO A 106 -13.26 -10.97 5.33
N SER A 107 -13.29 -11.99 6.19
CA SER A 107 -12.99 -13.41 5.91
C SER A 107 -11.59 -13.69 5.35
N PHE A 108 -10.63 -13.94 6.25
CA PHE A 108 -9.39 -14.63 5.95
C PHE A 108 -9.71 -16.00 5.36
N SER A 109 -9.36 -16.18 4.10
CA SER A 109 -9.47 -17.48 3.45
C SER A 109 -8.07 -18.03 3.19
N GLN A 110 -7.98 -19.36 3.08
CA GLN A 110 -6.78 -19.97 2.52
C GLN A 110 -6.52 -19.44 1.10
N ALA A 111 -7.58 -19.06 0.37
CA ALA A 111 -7.46 -18.50 -0.97
C ALA A 111 -6.66 -17.18 -1.01
N ASP A 112 -6.70 -16.34 0.03
CA ASP A 112 -5.88 -15.11 0.06
C ASP A 112 -4.38 -15.44 0.16
N PHE A 113 -4.00 -16.49 0.91
CA PHE A 113 -2.62 -16.98 0.92
C PHE A 113 -2.23 -17.54 -0.44
N ASP A 114 -3.09 -18.36 -1.04
CA ASP A 114 -2.83 -18.99 -2.33
C ASP A 114 -2.68 -17.94 -3.46
N MET A 115 -3.46 -16.85 -3.39
CA MET A 115 -3.35 -15.72 -4.32
C MET A 115 -2.03 -14.97 -4.15
N ILE A 116 -1.57 -14.74 -2.92
CA ILE A 116 -0.27 -14.12 -2.67
C ILE A 116 0.86 -15.04 -3.16
N ASP A 117 0.81 -16.34 -2.84
CA ASP A 117 1.82 -17.31 -3.28
C ASP A 117 1.87 -17.42 -4.81
N LYS A 118 0.71 -17.33 -5.49
CA LYS A 118 0.63 -17.25 -6.95
C LYS A 118 1.29 -15.97 -7.46
N ALA A 119 0.99 -14.83 -6.85
CA ALA A 119 1.55 -13.53 -7.24
C ALA A 119 3.08 -13.49 -7.06
N GLU A 120 3.61 -14.03 -5.95
CA GLU A 120 5.06 -14.17 -5.70
C GLU A 120 5.73 -14.97 -6.84
N LYS A 121 5.17 -16.13 -7.22
CA LYS A 121 5.71 -16.95 -8.32
C LYS A 121 5.68 -16.24 -9.68
N ILE A 122 4.62 -15.48 -9.96
CA ILE A 122 4.52 -14.67 -11.19
C ILE A 122 5.65 -13.65 -11.22
N LEU A 123 5.92 -12.97 -10.10
CA LEU A 123 6.97 -11.96 -10.01
C LEU A 123 8.37 -12.54 -10.14
N GLU A 124 8.64 -13.70 -9.53
CA GLU A 124 9.94 -14.38 -9.59
C GLU A 124 10.26 -14.93 -10.98
N SER A 125 9.24 -15.31 -11.76
CA SER A 125 9.40 -15.85 -13.12
C SER A 125 9.32 -14.80 -14.23
N SER A 126 8.83 -13.60 -13.93
CA SER A 126 8.68 -12.52 -14.89
C SER A 126 10.02 -11.89 -15.25
N ASN A 127 10.22 -11.65 -16.55
CA ASN A 127 11.33 -10.86 -17.10
C ASN A 127 10.89 -9.47 -17.58
N GLN A 128 9.63 -9.09 -17.35
CA GLN A 128 9.06 -7.83 -17.83
C GLN A 128 9.26 -6.66 -16.86
N LEU A 129 9.56 -6.96 -15.59
CA LEU A 129 9.83 -5.97 -14.55
C LEU A 129 11.33 -5.87 -14.28
N SER A 130 11.79 -4.67 -13.92
CA SER A 130 13.13 -4.52 -13.36
C SER A 130 13.23 -5.19 -11.99
N GLU A 131 14.45 -5.56 -11.60
CA GLU A 131 14.71 -6.13 -10.25
C GLU A 131 14.14 -5.23 -9.14
N ARG A 132 14.24 -3.91 -9.32
CA ARG A 132 13.75 -2.91 -8.37
C ARG A 132 12.23 -2.94 -8.23
N GLU A 133 11.50 -3.10 -9.34
CA GLU A 133 10.03 -3.19 -9.34
C GLU A 133 9.55 -4.52 -8.78
N THR A 134 10.20 -5.63 -9.15
CA THR A 134 9.93 -6.95 -8.61
C THR A 134 10.10 -6.96 -7.09
N LYS A 135 11.22 -6.43 -6.58
CA LYS A 135 11.48 -6.27 -5.14
C LYS A 135 10.41 -5.43 -4.44
N ARG A 136 9.98 -4.31 -5.04
CA ARG A 136 8.91 -3.45 -4.50
C ARG A 136 7.59 -4.22 -4.33
N GLN A 137 7.18 -4.99 -5.33
CA GLN A 137 5.93 -5.75 -5.28
C GLN A 137 6.03 -6.95 -4.33
N ILE A 138 7.15 -7.69 -4.32
CA ILE A 138 7.38 -8.77 -3.35
C ILE A 138 7.38 -8.24 -1.90
N ALA A 139 8.01 -7.09 -1.64
CA ALA A 139 7.95 -6.45 -0.33
C ALA A 139 6.51 -6.14 0.10
N HIS A 140 5.67 -5.69 -0.84
CA HIS A 140 4.27 -5.44 -0.59
C HIS A 140 3.52 -6.74 -0.24
N LEU A 141 3.71 -7.79 -1.05
CA LEU A 141 3.07 -9.10 -0.84
C LEU A 141 3.48 -9.73 0.50
N ASN A 142 4.75 -9.63 0.88
CA ASN A 142 5.22 -10.06 2.20
C ASN A 142 4.46 -9.37 3.34
N LEU A 143 4.27 -8.06 3.24
CA LEU A 143 3.53 -7.28 4.23
C LEU A 143 2.06 -7.74 4.30
N CYS A 144 1.41 -7.94 3.15
CA CYS A 144 0.04 -8.50 3.08
C CYS A 144 -0.04 -9.87 3.75
N LYS A 145 0.88 -10.77 3.42
CA LYS A 145 0.97 -12.13 3.98
C LYS A 145 1.21 -12.10 5.49
N GLY A 146 2.05 -11.18 5.95
CA GLY A 146 2.28 -10.93 7.37
C GLY A 146 0.98 -10.54 8.08
N ILE A 147 0.22 -9.60 7.52
CA ILE A 147 -1.09 -9.19 8.06
C ILE A 147 -2.05 -10.39 8.13
N LEU A 148 -2.09 -11.25 7.11
CA LEU A 148 -2.91 -12.47 7.15
C LEU A 148 -2.47 -13.41 8.29
N PHE A 149 -1.17 -13.61 8.50
CA PHE A 149 -0.67 -14.42 9.62
C PHE A 149 -1.01 -13.84 10.98
N ARG A 150 -0.87 -12.52 11.15
CA ARG A 150 -1.30 -11.80 12.37
C ARG A 150 -2.75 -12.09 12.69
N ASN A 151 -3.62 -12.10 11.67
CA ASN A 151 -5.04 -12.33 11.86
C ASN A 151 -5.37 -13.80 12.18
N LYS A 152 -4.51 -14.75 11.79
CA LYS A 152 -4.51 -16.14 12.30
C LYS A 152 -3.88 -16.26 13.70
N GLY A 153 -3.54 -15.16 14.36
CA GLY A 153 -2.92 -15.14 15.69
C GLY A 153 -1.42 -15.40 15.70
N ASN A 154 -0.77 -15.50 14.53
CA ASN A 154 0.67 -15.74 14.44
C ASN A 154 1.44 -14.41 14.37
N THR A 155 1.86 -13.94 15.54
CA THR A 155 2.60 -12.69 15.73
C THR A 155 4.01 -12.75 15.16
N ASP A 156 4.69 -13.89 15.33
CA ASP A 156 6.09 -14.04 14.93
C ASP A 156 6.24 -14.00 13.41
N LYS A 157 5.34 -14.68 12.68
CA LYS A 157 5.33 -14.63 11.22
C LYS A 157 4.98 -13.24 10.69
N PHE A 158 4.12 -12.49 11.38
CA PHE A 158 3.87 -11.10 11.00
C PHE A 158 5.15 -10.27 11.10
N LEU A 159 5.86 -10.34 12.23
CA LEU A 159 7.07 -9.57 12.44
C LEU A 159 8.18 -9.95 11.45
N ASP A 160 8.41 -11.25 11.22
CA ASP A 160 9.39 -11.72 10.23
C ASP A 160 9.11 -11.18 8.81
N LEU A 161 7.86 -11.28 8.35
CA LEU A 161 7.48 -10.82 7.02
C LEU A 161 7.47 -9.29 6.91
N ALA A 162 7.05 -8.58 7.96
CA ALA A 162 7.11 -7.12 8.01
C ALA A 162 8.56 -6.62 7.99
N GLN A 163 9.49 -7.26 8.70
CA GLN A 163 10.91 -6.92 8.69
C GLN A 163 11.57 -7.21 7.33
N LYS A 164 11.20 -8.31 6.66
CA LYS A 164 11.62 -8.60 5.28
C LYS A 164 11.14 -7.50 4.32
N SER A 165 9.90 -7.05 4.47
CA SER A 165 9.34 -5.93 3.70
C SER A 165 10.08 -4.62 3.98
N GLU A 166 10.35 -4.30 5.25
CA GLU A 166 11.13 -3.13 5.67
C GLU A 166 12.51 -3.11 5.02
N LYS A 167 13.29 -4.18 5.19
CA LYS A 167 14.64 -4.30 4.63
C LYS A 167 14.64 -4.16 3.11
N CYS A 168 13.69 -4.80 2.43
CA CYS A 168 13.58 -4.70 0.98
C CYS A 168 13.29 -3.27 0.52
N TYR A 169 12.34 -2.58 1.17
CA TYR A 169 12.03 -1.18 0.83
C TYR A 169 13.19 -0.23 1.11
N GLU A 170 13.94 -0.47 2.18
CA GLU A 170 15.16 0.27 2.49
C GLU A 170 16.24 0.05 1.41
N GLU A 171 16.50 -1.19 1.02
CA GLU A 171 17.49 -1.55 -0.01
C GLU A 171 17.19 -0.90 -1.37
N ILE A 172 15.92 -0.85 -1.79
CA ILE A 172 15.54 -0.27 -3.10
C ILE A 172 15.26 1.24 -3.03
N GLY A 173 15.39 1.85 -1.85
CA GLY A 173 15.12 3.27 -1.61
C GLY A 173 13.65 3.66 -1.87
N ASN A 174 12.69 2.79 -1.54
CA ASN A 174 11.27 3.11 -1.67
C ASN A 174 10.74 3.73 -0.37
N ILE A 175 10.72 5.05 -0.30
CA ILE A 175 10.33 5.82 0.89
C ILE A 175 8.86 5.55 1.26
N CYS A 176 7.97 5.47 0.27
CA CYS A 176 6.53 5.26 0.47
C CYS A 176 6.25 3.91 1.15
N GLY A 177 6.80 2.84 0.58
CA GLY A 177 6.71 1.48 1.10
C GLY A 177 7.36 1.35 2.47
N LEU A 178 8.55 1.92 2.65
CA LEU A 178 9.26 1.92 3.93
C LEU A 178 8.45 2.64 5.02
N SER A 179 7.94 3.84 4.73
CA SER A 179 7.09 4.56 5.68
C SER A 179 5.85 3.73 6.04
N LYS A 180 5.20 3.11 5.06
CA LYS A 180 3.99 2.32 5.29
C LYS A 180 4.24 1.12 6.20
N VAL A 181 5.30 0.34 5.95
CA VAL A 181 5.61 -0.84 6.78
C VAL A 181 5.98 -0.43 8.20
N LEU A 182 6.70 0.67 8.40
CA LEU A 182 7.02 1.20 9.72
C LEU A 182 5.75 1.58 10.51
N VAL A 183 4.78 2.23 9.86
CA VAL A 183 3.48 2.55 10.49
C VAL A 183 2.73 1.29 10.90
N ILE A 184 2.78 0.24 10.07
CA ILE A 184 2.11 -1.04 10.34
C ILE A 184 2.78 -1.78 11.50
N ILE A 185 4.10 -1.79 11.57
CA ILE A 185 4.85 -2.35 12.69
C ILE A 185 4.54 -1.58 13.99
N GLY A 186 4.56 -0.24 13.94
CA GLY A 186 4.17 0.59 15.09
C GLY A 186 2.73 0.37 15.54
N TYR A 187 1.79 0.22 14.60
CA TYR A 187 0.41 -0.20 14.88
C TYR A 187 0.38 -1.53 15.62
N PHE A 188 1.15 -2.50 15.14
CA PHE A 188 1.14 -3.84 15.68
C PHE A 188 1.62 -3.85 17.13
N TYR A 189 2.74 -3.19 17.43
CA TYR A 189 3.24 -3.07 18.80
C TYR A 189 2.23 -2.35 19.70
N SER A 190 1.72 -1.19 19.30
CA SER A 190 0.83 -0.38 20.15
C SER A 190 -0.57 -0.98 20.37
N ASN A 191 -1.17 -1.62 19.36
CA ASN A 191 -2.56 -2.07 19.43
C ASN A 191 -2.72 -3.57 19.64
N VAL A 192 -1.74 -4.37 19.23
CA VAL A 192 -1.82 -5.83 19.34
C VAL A 192 -1.02 -6.32 20.54
N LEU A 193 0.23 -5.89 20.65
CA LEU A 193 1.10 -6.28 21.76
C LEU A 193 0.97 -5.35 22.98
N ARG A 194 0.36 -4.17 22.80
CA ARG A 194 0.26 -3.11 23.83
C ARG A 194 1.63 -2.64 24.33
N ASP A 195 2.66 -2.77 23.50
CA ASP A 195 4.02 -2.32 23.77
C ASP A 195 4.25 -0.96 23.10
N TYR A 196 4.07 0.11 23.88
CA TYR A 196 4.17 1.48 23.40
C TYR A 196 5.61 1.94 23.22
N ASP A 197 6.54 1.40 24.00
CA ASP A 197 7.96 1.75 23.96
C ASP A 197 8.61 1.21 22.69
N LEU A 198 8.18 0.03 22.22
CA LEU A 198 8.56 -0.46 20.91
C LEU A 198 7.81 0.22 19.77
N ALA A 199 6.57 0.67 19.96
CA ALA A 199 5.78 1.29 18.88
C ALA A 199 6.28 2.69 18.47
N LEU A 200 6.59 3.55 19.44
CA LEU A 200 6.94 4.96 19.21
C LEU A 200 8.13 5.16 18.25
N PRO A 201 9.26 4.42 18.38
CA PRO A 201 10.39 4.55 17.46
C PRO A 201 10.04 4.28 15.99
N TYR A 202 9.13 3.33 15.71
CA TYR A 202 8.69 3.06 14.34
C TYR A 202 7.87 4.22 13.76
N TYR A 203 6.99 4.81 14.57
CA TYR A 203 6.24 6.00 14.18
C TYR A 203 7.14 7.20 13.93
N GLU A 204 8.14 7.43 14.79
CA GLU A 204 9.12 8.50 14.58
C GLU A 204 9.97 8.28 13.33
N LYS A 205 10.43 7.04 13.08
CA LYS A 205 11.19 6.69 11.86
C LYS A 205 10.34 6.97 10.62
N SER A 206 9.06 6.62 10.63
CA SER A 206 8.13 6.93 9.53
C SER A 206 7.92 8.43 9.34
N LEU A 207 7.72 9.21 10.41
CA LEU A 207 7.53 10.67 10.31
C LEU A 207 8.74 11.39 9.71
N LYS A 208 9.97 10.92 10.02
CA LYS A 208 11.22 11.46 9.47
C LYS A 208 11.37 11.24 7.97
N LEU A 209 10.75 10.18 7.44
CA LEU A 209 10.75 9.87 6.01
C LEU A 209 9.75 10.73 5.21
N LEU A 210 8.60 11.04 5.81
CA LEU A 210 7.50 11.71 5.13
C LEU A 210 7.74 13.22 4.98
N LYS A 211 7.49 13.76 3.79
CA LYS A 211 7.48 15.22 3.55
C LYS A 211 6.16 15.85 3.96
N ILE A 212 6.19 17.03 4.60
CA ILE A 212 5.01 17.66 5.25
C ILE A 212 3.87 17.94 4.25
N LYS A 213 4.17 18.47 3.05
CA LYS A 213 3.13 18.86 2.09
C LYS A 213 2.49 17.70 1.33
N GLU A 214 3.24 16.64 1.08
CA GLU A 214 2.81 15.51 0.25
C GLU A 214 2.05 14.45 1.06
N ASN A 215 2.29 14.36 2.38
CA ASN A 215 1.83 13.24 3.22
C ASN A 215 0.97 13.67 4.43
N ALA A 216 0.15 14.71 4.28
CA ALA A 216 -0.60 15.28 5.40
C ALA A 216 -1.51 14.25 6.12
N SER A 217 -2.29 13.46 5.36
CA SER A 217 -3.19 12.43 5.93
C SER A 217 -2.42 11.36 6.70
N ARG A 218 -1.34 10.83 6.12
CA ARG A 218 -0.51 9.80 6.76
C ARG A 218 0.17 10.34 8.02
N LYS A 219 0.66 11.58 8.01
CA LYS A 219 1.24 12.23 9.19
C LYS A 219 0.21 12.41 10.29
N ALA A 220 -0.98 12.92 9.97
CA ALA A 220 -2.08 13.05 10.93
C ALA A 220 -2.44 11.70 11.56
N TYR A 221 -2.47 10.64 10.74
CA TYR A 221 -2.65 9.28 11.25
C TYR A 221 -1.55 8.87 12.23
N ILE A 222 -0.27 9.10 11.92
CA ILE A 222 0.85 8.77 12.81
C ILE A 222 0.83 9.60 14.10
N PHE A 223 0.50 10.88 14.03
CA PHE A 223 0.36 11.74 15.21
C PHE A 223 -0.74 11.23 16.15
N LEU A 224 -1.93 10.91 15.61
CA LEU A 224 -3.00 10.23 16.36
C LEU A 224 -2.51 8.89 16.96
N ARG A 225 -1.65 8.19 16.21
CA ARG A 225 -0.77 7.07 16.63
C ARG A 225 -0.14 7.25 17.98
N MET A 226 0.78 8.20 17.95
CA MET A 226 1.69 8.52 19.04
C MET A 226 0.92 9.11 20.22
N GLY A 227 -0.07 9.99 19.97
CA GLY A 227 -0.94 10.54 21.00
C GLY A 227 -1.68 9.44 21.79
N ASN A 228 -2.22 8.44 21.10
CA ASN A 228 -2.80 7.26 21.74
C ASN A 228 -1.77 6.45 22.54
N CYS A 229 -0.54 6.30 22.03
CA CYS A 229 0.53 5.61 22.76
C CYS A 229 0.85 6.35 24.07
N PHE A 230 1.11 7.66 24.02
CA PHE A 230 1.40 8.47 25.21
C PHE A 230 0.25 8.48 26.22
N THR A 231 -0.99 8.61 25.75
CA THR A 231 -2.18 8.55 26.59
C THR A 231 -2.28 7.22 27.33
N ASN A 232 -2.06 6.09 26.63
CA ASN A 232 -2.09 4.77 27.26
C ASN A 232 -0.90 4.51 28.22
N LYS A 233 0.22 5.23 28.05
CA LYS A 233 1.33 5.23 29.01
C LYS A 233 1.06 6.10 30.25
N GLY A 234 -0.03 6.87 30.28
CA GLY A 234 -0.32 7.84 31.33
C GLY A 234 0.36 9.21 31.14
N GLU A 235 1.09 9.41 30.04
CA GLU A 235 1.72 10.69 29.67
C GLU A 235 0.71 11.60 28.96
N LEU A 236 -0.34 12.02 29.68
CA LEU A 236 -1.49 12.72 29.09
C LEU A 236 -1.11 14.02 28.38
N ASP A 237 -0.18 14.81 28.92
CA ASP A 237 0.26 16.09 28.32
C ASP A 237 0.83 15.87 26.91
N LYS A 238 1.70 14.86 26.75
CA LYS A 238 2.22 14.47 25.43
C LYS A 238 1.13 13.85 24.56
N GLY A 239 0.21 13.10 25.16
CA GLY A 239 -0.96 12.58 24.46
C GLY A 239 -1.76 13.69 23.76
N PHE A 240 -2.04 14.79 24.47
CA PHE A 240 -2.73 15.95 23.93
C PHE A 240 -1.90 16.73 22.91
N GLU A 241 -0.59 16.89 23.13
CA GLU A 241 0.31 17.55 22.17
C GLU A 241 0.30 16.84 20.81
N TYR A 242 0.31 15.50 20.81
CA TYR A 242 0.32 14.70 19.57
C TYR A 242 -1.06 14.46 18.97
N SER A 243 -2.15 14.81 19.66
CA SER A 243 -3.52 14.59 19.19
C SER A 243 -4.22 15.85 18.65
N ASN A 244 -3.60 17.02 18.79
CA ASN A 244 -4.06 18.32 18.25
C ASN A 244 -3.29 18.70 16.98
#